data_AF-A0A925IPH2-F1
#
_entry.id   AF-A0A925IPH2-F1
#
_cell.length_a   1.000
_cell.length_b   1.000
_cell.length_c   1.000
_cell.angle_alpha   90.00
_cell.angle_beta   90.00
_cell.angle_gamma   90.00
#
_symmetry.space_group_name_H-M   'P 1'
#
loop_
_entity.id
_entity.type
_entity.pdbx_description
1 polymer ?
#
loop_
_entity_poly.entity_id
_entity_poly.type
_entity_poly.pdbx_seq_one_letter_code
_entity_poly.pdbx_strand_id
1 'polypeptide(L)'
;MRSPQLLAALLLVAIPTAALAQQAPIAPESSTQQTPSYGHRSGHRGHGPMGGLKQLGLSDTQKQQVSQLMQSVKSQNASLFEQQRTLHEQMRAADEAGDEAKFLSIRNQMDALRPQMKAVHQQIEQGISQILTPEQATKLAQIKA
;
A
#
# COMPACT_ATOMS: atom_id res chain seq x y z
N MET A 1 -30.86 -14.95 -50.07
CA MET A 1 -29.72 -15.25 -50.97
C MET A 1 -28.89 -16.34 -50.31
N ARG A 2 -28.51 -17.34 -51.11
CA ARG A 2 -28.06 -18.69 -50.71
C ARG A 2 -26.58 -18.70 -50.29
N SER A 3 -26.28 -19.50 -49.28
CA SER A 3 -24.95 -20.02 -48.96
C SER A 3 -24.44 -21.05 -50.00
N PRO A 4 -23.12 -21.17 -50.15
CA PRO A 4 -22.44 -22.47 -50.33
C PRO A 4 -21.28 -22.61 -49.30
N GLN A 5 -21.26 -23.60 -48.39
CA GLN A 5 -20.59 -24.94 -48.51
C GLN A 5 -19.26 -24.91 -49.29
N LEU A 6 -18.14 -25.40 -48.74
CA LEU A 6 -17.76 -26.81 -48.78
C LEU A 6 -16.71 -27.24 -47.72
N LEU A 7 -16.84 -28.52 -47.39
CA LEU A 7 -16.07 -29.42 -46.54
C LEU A 7 -14.68 -29.82 -47.09
N ALA A 8 -13.91 -30.47 -46.20
CA ALA A 8 -12.74 -31.35 -46.43
C ALA A 8 -11.38 -30.62 -46.54
N ALA A 9 -10.27 -31.09 -45.97
CA ALA A 9 -9.89 -32.48 -45.78
C ALA A 9 -9.06 -32.74 -44.52
N LEU A 10 -9.33 -33.91 -43.95
CA LEU A 10 -8.54 -34.66 -42.99
C LEU A 10 -7.22 -35.09 -43.64
N LEU A 11 -6.07 -34.90 -42.97
CA LEU A 11 -4.88 -35.67 -43.29
C LEU A 11 -4.19 -36.13 -41.99
N LEU A 12 -4.48 -37.39 -41.64
CA LEU A 12 -3.82 -38.17 -40.62
C LEU A 12 -2.58 -38.81 -41.26
N VAL A 13 -1.39 -38.54 -40.74
CA VAL A 13 -0.19 -39.36 -41.00
C VAL A 13 0.37 -39.80 -39.65
N ALA A 14 0.60 -41.10 -39.54
CA ALA A 14 0.94 -41.79 -38.32
C ALA A 14 2.31 -42.48 -38.44
N ILE A 15 3.18 -42.22 -37.44
CA ILE A 15 4.07 -43.17 -36.71
C ILE A 15 5.30 -43.75 -37.47
N PRO A 16 6.42 -44.22 -36.84
CA PRO A 16 7.03 -44.01 -35.50
C PRO A 16 8.52 -43.54 -35.56
N THR A 17 9.10 -43.16 -34.42
CA THR A 17 10.50 -43.56 -34.12
C THR A 17 10.67 -43.68 -32.60
N ALA A 18 10.97 -44.89 -32.15
CA ALA A 18 11.33 -45.19 -30.78
C ALA A 18 12.79 -44.80 -30.55
N ALA A 19 13.04 -44.01 -29.51
CA ALA A 19 14.34 -43.94 -28.85
C ALA A 19 14.09 -44.09 -27.35
N LEU A 20 14.32 -45.31 -26.85
CA LEU A 20 14.39 -45.61 -25.42
C LEU A 20 15.67 -44.98 -24.87
N ALA A 21 15.59 -43.74 -24.39
CA ALA A 21 16.63 -43.15 -23.55
C ALA A 21 16.27 -43.42 -22.09
N GLN A 22 17.09 -44.25 -21.45
CA GLN A 22 17.08 -44.49 -20.01
C GLN A 22 17.18 -43.16 -19.25
N GLN A 23 16.18 -42.84 -18.42
CA GLN A 23 16.31 -41.81 -17.41
C GLN A 23 16.34 -42.47 -16.03
N ALA A 24 17.49 -42.29 -15.38
CA ALA A 24 17.80 -42.76 -14.04
C ALA A 24 16.80 -42.22 -13.00
N PRO A 25 16.60 -42.94 -11.88
CA PRO A 25 15.73 -42.47 -10.80
C PRO A 25 16.34 -41.21 -10.17
N ILE A 26 15.65 -40.10 -10.31
CA ILE A 26 15.97 -38.85 -9.62
C ILE A 26 15.58 -39.07 -8.15
N ALA A 27 16.56 -39.04 -7.26
CA ALA A 27 16.34 -39.04 -5.82
C ALA A 27 15.51 -37.82 -5.42
N PRO A 28 14.64 -37.90 -4.39
CA PRO A 28 13.92 -36.74 -3.91
C PRO A 28 14.91 -35.79 -3.23
N GLU A 29 15.30 -34.72 -3.93
CA GLU A 29 15.96 -33.58 -3.31
C GLU A 29 15.04 -32.99 -2.25
N SER A 30 15.53 -33.02 -1.02
CA SER A 30 14.88 -32.43 0.14
C SER A 30 14.71 -30.93 -0.11
N SER A 31 13.48 -30.53 -0.45
CA SER A 31 13.09 -29.13 -0.57
C SER A 31 13.09 -28.54 0.83
N THR A 32 14.25 -28.07 1.29
CA THR A 32 14.33 -27.26 2.50
C THR A 32 13.59 -25.96 2.19
N GLN A 33 12.39 -25.87 2.77
CA GLN A 33 11.56 -24.69 2.79
C GLN A 33 12.40 -23.51 3.26
N GLN A 34 12.75 -22.64 2.33
CA GLN A 34 13.16 -21.28 2.64
C GLN A 34 11.94 -20.60 3.25
N THR A 35 11.86 -20.62 4.58
CA THR A 35 10.99 -19.71 5.31
C THR A 35 11.35 -18.29 4.87
N PRO A 36 10.42 -17.49 4.31
CA PRO A 36 10.70 -16.08 4.10
C PRO A 36 10.85 -15.44 5.48
N SER A 37 12.10 -15.32 5.91
CA SER A 37 12.48 -14.47 7.03
C SER A 37 12.02 -13.06 6.66
N TYR A 38 10.97 -12.58 7.34
CA TYR A 38 10.49 -11.20 7.24
C TYR A 38 11.59 -10.26 7.74
N GLY A 39 12.55 -9.99 6.86
CA GLY A 39 13.65 -9.07 7.09
C GLY A 39 13.10 -7.68 7.41
N HIS A 40 13.70 -7.08 8.44
CA HIS A 40 13.46 -5.73 8.91
C HIS A 40 13.14 -4.77 7.77
N ARG A 41 11.93 -4.19 7.81
CA ARG A 41 11.55 -3.07 6.96
C ARG A 41 12.54 -1.94 7.21
N SER A 42 13.43 -1.71 6.23
CA SER A 42 14.18 -0.47 6.08
C SER A 42 13.25 0.69 6.38
N GLY A 43 13.61 1.47 7.41
CA GLY A 43 12.83 2.60 7.87
C GLY A 43 12.65 3.59 6.73
N HIS A 44 11.44 3.63 6.17
CA HIS A 44 11.00 4.81 5.46
C HIS A 44 10.99 5.94 6.49
N ARG A 45 12.07 6.75 6.54
CA ARG A 45 12.02 8.13 7.02
C ARG A 45 11.20 8.96 6.02
N GLY A 46 9.99 8.48 5.72
CA GLY A 46 8.96 9.25 5.09
C GLY A 46 8.61 10.33 6.08
N HIS A 47 9.16 11.51 5.83
CA HIS A 47 8.63 12.74 6.39
C HIS A 47 7.13 12.68 6.14
N GLY A 48 6.33 12.51 7.20
CA GLY A 48 4.87 12.49 7.05
C GLY A 48 4.37 13.78 6.37
N PRO A 49 3.07 13.98 6.17
CA PRO A 49 2.49 15.21 5.61
C PRO A 49 3.16 16.50 6.07
N MET A 50 3.57 16.51 7.34
CA MET A 50 4.12 17.66 8.05
C MET A 50 5.65 17.81 7.94
N GLY A 51 6.37 16.81 7.45
CA GLY A 51 7.83 16.84 7.45
C GLY A 51 8.42 17.83 6.45
N GLY A 52 7.72 18.13 5.35
CA GLY A 52 8.10 19.20 4.41
C GLY A 52 7.86 20.61 4.97
N LEU A 53 6.87 20.79 5.86
CA LEU A 53 6.50 22.11 6.39
C LEU A 53 7.60 22.75 7.24
N LYS A 54 8.36 21.93 7.96
CA LYS A 54 9.49 22.41 8.78
C LYS A 54 10.59 23.06 7.92
N GLN A 55 10.66 22.73 6.63
CA GLN A 55 11.66 23.24 5.70
C GLN A 55 11.21 24.54 4.99
N LEU A 56 9.97 24.99 5.22
CA LEU A 56 9.39 26.17 4.55
C LEU A 56 9.72 27.50 5.24
N GLY A 57 10.29 27.47 6.45
CA GLY A 57 10.57 28.69 7.20
C GLY A 57 9.29 29.47 7.56
N LEU A 58 8.31 28.78 8.14
CA LEU A 58 7.04 29.40 8.54
C LEU A 58 7.27 30.52 9.57
N SER A 59 6.57 31.64 9.41
CA SER A 59 6.50 32.69 10.43
C SER A 59 5.78 32.18 11.69
N ASP A 60 5.93 32.87 12.81
CA ASP A 60 5.26 32.45 14.05
C ASP A 60 3.73 32.52 13.93
N THR A 61 3.21 33.51 13.21
CA THR A 61 1.79 33.60 12.87
C THR A 61 1.34 32.39 12.04
N GLN A 62 2.10 32.00 11.01
CA GLN A 62 1.78 30.82 10.20
C GLN A 62 1.83 29.54 11.03
N LYS A 63 2.80 29.39 11.94
CA LYS A 63 2.87 28.24 12.86
C LYS A 63 1.63 28.17 13.76
N GLN A 64 1.17 29.30 14.28
CA GLN A 64 -0.05 29.36 15.10
C GLN A 64 -1.28 28.94 14.28
N GLN A 65 -1.42 29.44 13.05
CA GLN A 65 -2.52 29.06 12.14
C GLN A 65 -2.48 27.56 11.82
N VAL A 66 -1.31 26.99 11.52
CA VAL A 66 -1.15 25.55 11.30
C VAL A 66 -1.51 24.75 12.55
N SER A 67 -1.09 25.19 13.74
CA SER A 67 -1.45 24.52 15.00
C SER A 67 -2.97 24.51 15.22
N GLN A 68 -3.64 25.63 14.98
CA GLN A 68 -5.10 25.73 15.08
C GLN A 68 -5.81 24.83 14.08
N LEU A 69 -5.34 24.80 12.82
CA LEU A 69 -5.84 23.88 11.80
C LEU A 69 -5.72 22.43 12.26
N MET A 70 -4.55 22.02 12.76
CA MET A 70 -4.31 20.65 13.21
C MET A 70 -5.19 20.29 14.42
N GLN A 71 -5.38 21.20 15.37
CA GLN A 71 -6.30 21.00 16.50
C GLN A 71 -7.75 20.86 16.03
N SER A 72 -8.19 21.71 15.10
CA SER A 72 -9.53 21.65 14.52
C SER A 72 -9.75 20.32 13.81
N VAL A 73 -8.87 19.92 12.90
CA VAL A 73 -8.96 18.65 12.18
C VAL A 73 -8.94 17.46 13.15
N LYS A 74 -8.07 17.50 14.17
CA LYS A 74 -8.02 16.47 15.21
C LYS A 74 -9.35 16.34 15.95
N SER A 75 -9.95 17.46 16.36
CA SER A 75 -11.22 17.48 17.09
C SER A 75 -12.38 16.96 16.22
N GLN A 76 -12.45 17.39 14.96
CA GLN A 76 -13.51 17.00 14.02
C GLN A 76 -13.45 15.51 13.67
N ASN A 77 -12.25 14.93 13.64
CA ASN A 77 -12.01 13.54 13.24
C ASN A 77 -11.59 12.64 14.41
N ALA A 78 -11.87 13.03 15.66
CA ALA A 78 -11.41 12.33 16.85
C ALA A 78 -11.77 10.83 16.84
N SER A 79 -13.04 10.51 16.52
CA SER A 79 -13.52 9.12 16.45
C SER A 79 -12.77 8.30 15.38
N LEU A 80 -12.49 8.89 14.21
CA LEU A 80 -11.75 8.23 13.15
C LEU A 80 -10.31 7.91 13.58
N PHE A 81 -9.66 8.84 14.28
CA PHE A 81 -8.32 8.61 14.82
C PHE A 81 -8.29 7.57 15.94
N GLU A 82 -9.30 7.55 16.81
CA GLU A 82 -9.46 6.53 17.85
C GLU A 82 -9.69 5.15 17.24
N GLN A 83 -10.51 5.04 16.19
CA GLN A 83 -10.72 3.81 15.46
C GLN A 83 -9.41 3.31 14.83
N GLN A 84 -8.68 4.19 14.14
CA GLN A 84 -7.39 3.83 13.54
C GLN A 84 -6.40 3.35 14.60
N ARG A 85 -6.30 4.06 15.73
CA ARG A 85 -5.42 3.68 16.85
C ARG A 85 -5.78 2.31 17.39
N THR A 86 -7.07 2.05 17.62
CA THR A 86 -7.56 0.76 18.12
C THR A 86 -7.20 -0.37 17.17
N LEU A 87 -7.40 -0.19 15.86
CA LEU A 87 -7.03 -1.19 14.86
C LEU A 87 -5.51 -1.45 14.83
N HIS A 88 -4.68 -0.42 14.96
CA HIS A 88 -3.23 -0.61 15.07
C HIS A 88 -2.83 -1.40 16.33
N GLU A 89 -3.43 -1.09 17.48
CA GLU A 89 -3.19 -1.81 18.74
C GLU A 89 -3.60 -3.29 18.62
N GLN A 90 -4.76 -3.56 18.01
CA GLN A 90 -5.22 -4.93 17.75
C GLN A 90 -4.33 -5.66 16.75
N MET A 91 -3.88 -4.98 15.69
CA MET A 91 -3.00 -5.57 14.68
C MET A 91 -1.67 -5.97 15.31
N ARG A 92 -1.10 -5.11 16.16
CA ARG A 92 0.12 -5.39 16.91
C ARG A 92 -0.07 -6.58 17.85
N ALA A 93 -1.18 -6.63 18.59
CA ALA A 93 -1.47 -7.75 19.47
C ALA A 93 -1.64 -9.08 18.72
N ALA A 94 -2.23 -9.05 17.51
CA ALA A 94 -2.35 -10.24 16.67
C ALA A 94 -0.99 -10.72 16.13
N ASP A 95 -0.12 -9.78 15.74
CA ASP A 95 1.26 -10.06 15.32
C ASP A 95 2.10 -10.68 16.46
N GLU A 96 2.05 -10.08 17.65
CA GLU A 96 2.72 -10.58 18.86
C GLU A 96 2.21 -11.97 19.28
N ALA A 97 0.94 -12.29 19.01
CA ALA A 97 0.35 -13.59 19.29
C ALA A 97 0.54 -14.63 18.17
N GLY A 98 1.09 -14.24 17.01
CA GLY A 98 1.19 -15.11 15.82
C GLY A 98 -0.17 -15.48 15.20
N ASP A 99 -1.22 -14.70 15.47
CA ASP A 99 -2.58 -14.95 14.95
C ASP A 99 -2.74 -14.31 13.56
N GLU A 100 -2.28 -15.02 12.53
CA GLU A 100 -2.29 -14.54 11.14
C GLU A 100 -3.70 -14.26 10.63
N ALA A 101 -4.68 -15.09 10.99
CA ALA A 101 -6.07 -14.91 10.57
C ALA A 101 -6.66 -13.60 11.10
N LYS A 102 -6.43 -13.30 12.38
CA LYS A 102 -6.84 -12.04 12.99
C LYS A 102 -6.07 -10.85 12.43
N PHE A 103 -4.76 -10.98 12.20
CA PHE A 103 -3.94 -9.96 11.57
C PHE A 103 -4.50 -9.55 10.19
N LEU A 104 -4.79 -10.54 9.33
CA LEU A 104 -5.34 -10.30 8.00
C LEU A 104 -6.74 -9.66 8.05
N SER A 105 -7.58 -10.08 8.99
CA SER A 105 -8.89 -9.47 9.23
C SER A 105 -8.79 -7.99 9.61
N ILE A 106 -7.91 -7.65 10.56
CA ILE A 106 -7.68 -6.26 10.98
C ILE A 106 -7.09 -5.42 9.84
N ARG A 107 -6.19 -6.01 9.04
CA ARG A 107 -5.64 -5.34 7.86
C ARG A 107 -6.74 -4.93 6.87
N ASN A 108 -7.73 -5.80 6.62
CA ASN A 108 -8.86 -5.47 5.76
C ASN A 108 -9.71 -4.32 6.34
N GLN A 109 -9.89 -4.28 7.66
CA GLN A 109 -10.59 -3.16 8.32
C GLN A 109 -9.81 -1.85 8.19
N MET A 110 -8.48 -1.89 8.33
CA MET A 110 -7.62 -0.75 8.05
C MET A 110 -7.72 -0.28 6.59
N ASP A 111 -7.75 -1.21 5.64
CA ASP A 111 -7.89 -0.89 4.21
C ASP A 111 -9.21 -0.19 3.91
N ALA A 112 -10.30 -0.59 4.57
CA ALA A 112 -11.59 0.10 4.48
C ALA A 112 -11.56 1.52 5.10
N LEU A 113 -10.69 1.78 6.08
CA LEU A 113 -10.53 3.08 6.74
C LEU A 113 -9.65 4.05 5.94
N ARG A 114 -8.78 3.55 5.05
CA ARG A 114 -7.81 4.36 4.29
C ARG A 114 -8.41 5.53 3.50
N PRO A 115 -9.56 5.39 2.79
CA PRO A 115 -10.14 6.50 2.06
C PRO A 115 -10.52 7.67 2.96
N GLN A 116 -11.05 7.40 4.15
CA GLN A 116 -11.43 8.43 5.13
C GLN A 116 -10.17 9.14 5.66
N MET A 117 -9.13 8.38 6.00
CA MET A 117 -7.84 8.95 6.41
C MET A 117 -7.20 9.81 5.32
N LYS A 118 -7.34 9.41 4.04
CA LYS A 118 -6.87 10.20 2.90
C LYS A 118 -7.64 11.52 2.78
N ALA A 119 -8.96 11.51 2.96
CA ALA A 119 -9.76 12.73 2.94
C ALA A 119 -9.32 13.72 4.04
N VAL A 120 -9.06 13.22 5.26
CA VAL A 120 -8.53 14.05 6.36
C VAL A 120 -7.16 14.63 6.02
N HIS A 121 -6.29 13.85 5.40
CA HIS A 121 -4.99 14.33 4.94
C HIS A 121 -5.14 15.45 3.89
N GLN A 122 -6.02 15.27 2.91
CA GLN A 122 -6.30 16.28 1.88
C GLN A 122 -6.87 17.57 2.49
N GLN A 123 -7.73 17.46 3.50
CA GLN A 123 -8.24 18.62 4.25
C GLN A 123 -7.10 19.41 4.91
N ILE A 124 -6.13 18.72 5.52
CA ILE A 124 -4.94 19.35 6.11
C ILE A 124 -4.09 20.02 5.03
N GLU A 125 -3.83 19.35 3.91
CA GLU A 125 -3.06 19.91 2.80
C GLU A 125 -3.69 21.17 2.22
N GLN A 126 -5.01 21.17 2.04
CA GLN A 126 -5.77 22.33 1.58
C GLN A 126 -5.74 23.46 2.61
N GLY A 127 -5.91 23.16 3.90
CA GLY A 127 -5.83 24.19 4.95
C GLY A 127 -4.44 24.82 5.03
N ILE A 128 -3.38 24.02 4.88
CA ILE A 128 -2.00 24.52 4.84
C ILE A 128 -1.78 25.40 3.61
N SER A 129 -2.26 25.02 2.43
CA SER A 129 -2.01 25.81 1.22
C SER A 129 -2.58 27.22 1.29
N GLN A 130 -3.63 27.44 2.09
CA GLN A 130 -4.20 28.77 2.37
C GLN A 130 -3.36 29.60 3.35
N ILE A 131 -2.46 28.98 4.12
CA ILE A 131 -1.57 29.64 5.10
C ILE A 131 -0.23 30.02 4.47
N LEU A 132 0.22 29.24 3.48
CA LEU A 132 1.53 29.44 2.84
C LEU A 132 1.53 30.65 1.92
N THR A 133 2.68 31.31 1.81
CA THR A 133 2.93 32.25 0.72
C THR A 133 3.10 31.50 -0.61
N PRO A 134 2.93 32.15 -1.78
CA PRO A 134 3.13 31.51 -3.07
C PRO A 134 4.51 30.85 -3.21
N GLU A 135 5.57 31.52 -2.75
CA GLU A 135 6.93 31.00 -2.77
C GLU A 135 7.10 29.73 -1.90
N GLN A 136 6.49 29.74 -0.70
CA GLN A 136 6.50 28.58 0.19
C GLN A 136 5.69 27.40 -0.40
N ALA A 137 4.58 27.68 -1.10
CA ALA A 137 3.80 26.67 -1.79
C ALA A 137 4.60 26.01 -2.93
N THR A 138 5.33 26.81 -3.72
CA THR A 138 6.24 26.28 -4.75
C THR A 138 7.33 25.41 -4.13
N LYS A 139 7.94 25.85 -3.04
CA LYS A 139 8.96 25.06 -2.33
C LYS A 139 8.39 23.75 -1.77
N LEU A 140 7.18 23.79 -1.22
CA LEU A 140 6.50 22.57 -0.74
C LEU A 140 6.23 21.59 -1.89
N ALA A 141 5.82 22.08 -3.07
CA ALA A 141 5.62 21.24 -4.24
C ALA A 141 6.92 20.57 -4.70
N GLN A 142 8.06 21.29 -4.65
CA GLN A 142 9.38 20.72 -4.96
C GLN A 142 9.84 19.67 -3.95
N ILE A 143 9.52 19.84 -2.66
CA ILE A 143 9.86 18.85 -1.62
C ILE A 143 9.00 17.58 -1.74
N LYS A 144 7.77 17.71 -2.25
CA LYS A 144 6.83 16.60 -2.42
C LYS A 144 6.99 15.83 -3.74
N ALA A 145 7.61 16.44 -4.75
CA ALA A 145 7.89 15.83 -6.06
C ALA A 145 9.04 14.82 -5.97
#